data_AF-A0A8J4EEY1-F1
#
_entry.id   AF-A0A8J4EEY1-F1
#
_cell.length_a   1.000
_cell.length_b   1.000
_cell.length_c   1.000
_cell.angle_alpha   90.00
_cell.angle_beta   90.00
_cell.angle_gamma   90.00
#
_symmetry.space_group_name_H-M   'P 1'
#
loop_
_entity.id
_entity.type
_entity.pdbx_description
1 polymer ?
#
loop_
_entity_poly.entity_id
_entity_poly.type
_entity_poly.pdbx_seq_one_letter_code
_entity_poly.pdbx_strand_id
1 'polypeptide(L)'
;MGLWSGLPPAQARAQQRGVADGGYPFTCAVLDDMTFFADGEALAEGDVEDMLRGMAPALRRFGVDLRVQTVSDDDDGYVVDISGRRCPVLDADDRHRRSAWLLATVRPLAVVDDLLVGAGAPVRVHTLHAGGNEGLALLLDPAVVEVVRASGLVADRDLPEPVRPHRRR
;
A
#
# COMPACT_ATOMS: atom_id res chain seq x y z
N MET A 1 1.45 -17.90 -13.46
CA MET A 1 0.85 -16.60 -13.14
C MET A 1 1.97 -15.57 -13.20
N GLY A 2 1.74 -14.44 -13.87
CA GLY A 2 2.74 -13.37 -13.97
C GLY A 2 2.02 -12.04 -14.05
N LEU A 3 2.71 -10.95 -13.73
CA LEU A 3 2.18 -9.58 -13.67
C LEU A 3 1.28 -9.21 -14.87
N TRP A 4 1.58 -9.73 -16.06
CA TRP A 4 0.85 -9.45 -17.31
C TRP A 4 -0.16 -10.52 -17.75
N SER A 5 -0.42 -11.57 -16.97
CA SER A 5 -1.25 -12.70 -17.44
C SER A 5 -2.72 -12.35 -17.68
N GLY A 6 -3.19 -11.21 -17.19
CA GLY A 6 -4.54 -10.69 -17.46
C GLY A 6 -4.64 -9.76 -18.68
N LEU A 7 -3.52 -9.44 -19.34
CA LEU A 7 -3.50 -8.49 -20.46
C LEU A 7 -3.58 -9.20 -21.82
N PRO A 8 -4.17 -8.53 -22.84
CA PRO A 8 -4.00 -8.92 -24.23
C PRO A 8 -2.50 -9.08 -24.60
N PRO A 9 -2.12 -10.09 -25.41
CA PRO A 9 -0.71 -10.38 -25.70
C PRO A 9 0.10 -9.19 -26.24
N ALA A 10 -0.52 -8.32 -27.03
CA ALA A 10 0.12 -7.12 -27.56
C ALA A 10 0.47 -6.11 -26.46
N GLN A 11 -0.43 -5.91 -25.49
CA GLN A 11 -0.23 -5.02 -24.36
C GLN A 11 0.81 -5.58 -23.39
N ALA A 12 0.74 -6.89 -23.10
CA ALA A 12 1.75 -7.57 -22.29
C ALA A 12 3.16 -7.40 -22.89
N ARG A 13 3.33 -7.62 -24.20
CA ARG A 13 4.63 -7.42 -24.88
C ARG A 13 5.09 -5.96 -24.90
N ALA A 14 4.15 -5.01 -25.02
CA ALA A 14 4.48 -3.59 -24.99
C ALA A 14 5.01 -3.17 -23.61
N GLN A 15 4.36 -3.59 -22.53
CA GLN A 15 4.82 -3.31 -21.17
C GLN A 15 6.14 -4.02 -20.84
N GLN A 16 6.30 -5.28 -21.25
CA GLN A 16 7.57 -6.00 -21.10
C GLN A 16 8.74 -5.29 -21.80
N ARG A 17 8.51 -4.77 -23.01
CA ARG A 17 9.51 -3.95 -23.72
C ARG A 17 9.79 -2.65 -22.98
N GLY A 18 8.77 -1.95 -22.51
CA GLY A 18 8.95 -0.73 -21.72
C GLY A 18 9.84 -0.95 -20.50
N VAL A 19 9.66 -2.06 -19.78
CA VAL A 19 10.54 -2.43 -18.65
C VAL A 19 11.96 -2.78 -19.12
N ALA A 20 12.09 -3.55 -20.21
CA ALA A 20 13.39 -3.89 -20.79
C ALA A 20 14.17 -2.66 -21.29
N ASP A 21 13.47 -1.63 -21.75
CA ASP A 21 14.02 -0.36 -22.21
C ASP A 21 14.32 0.62 -21.04
N GLY A 22 14.20 0.16 -19.78
CA GLY A 22 14.55 0.91 -18.58
C GLY A 22 13.36 1.52 -17.81
N GLY A 23 12.13 1.21 -18.23
CA GLY A 23 10.92 1.63 -17.52
C GLY A 23 10.74 0.93 -16.17
N TYR A 24 10.16 1.63 -15.20
CA TYR A 24 9.95 1.10 -13.85
C TYR A 24 8.80 0.05 -13.85
N PRO A 25 9.00 -1.15 -13.29
CA PRO A 25 8.06 -2.26 -13.45
C PRO A 25 6.76 -2.12 -12.64
N PHE A 26 6.73 -1.27 -11.61
CA PHE A 26 5.56 -1.15 -10.71
C PHE A 26 4.64 0.03 -11.00
N THR A 27 4.93 0.83 -12.03
CA THR A 27 4.07 1.94 -12.50
C THR A 27 3.51 1.65 -13.90
N CYS A 28 3.37 0.36 -14.24
CA CYS A 28 2.80 -0.03 -15.52
C CYS A 28 1.26 -0.04 -15.46
N ALA A 29 0.60 0.22 -16.58
CA ALA A 29 -0.86 0.43 -16.62
C ALA A 29 -1.72 -0.72 -16.06
N VAL A 30 -1.16 -1.93 -15.93
CA VAL A 30 -1.88 -3.06 -15.29
C VAL A 30 -2.00 -2.92 -13.78
N LEU A 31 -1.20 -2.03 -13.18
CA LEU A 31 -1.17 -1.74 -11.76
C LEU A 31 -1.84 -0.41 -11.41
N ASP A 32 -2.37 0.35 -12.38
CA ASP A 32 -2.99 1.66 -12.12
C ASP A 32 -4.11 1.54 -11.06
N ASP A 33 -4.99 0.55 -11.20
CA ASP A 33 -6.09 0.28 -10.24
C ASP A 33 -5.61 -0.38 -8.92
N MET A 34 -4.31 -0.67 -8.81
CA MET A 34 -3.69 -1.38 -7.70
C MET A 34 -2.61 -0.53 -7.00
N THR A 35 -2.48 0.73 -7.40
CA THR A 35 -1.50 1.69 -6.91
C THR A 35 -2.24 2.88 -6.31
N PHE A 36 -1.87 3.27 -5.10
CA PHE A 36 -2.53 4.32 -4.35
C PHE A 36 -1.48 5.29 -3.82
N PHE A 37 -1.75 6.57 -3.96
CA PHE A 37 -0.89 7.58 -3.37
C PHE A 37 -1.02 7.53 -1.85
N ALA A 38 0.12 7.48 -1.17
CA ALA A 38 0.24 7.32 0.27
C ALA A 38 1.23 8.35 0.81
N ASP A 39 0.91 9.63 0.57
CA ASP A 39 1.66 10.78 1.06
C ASP A 39 1.72 10.75 2.58
N GLY A 40 2.92 10.53 3.12
CA GLY A 40 3.13 10.41 4.56
C GLY A 40 2.68 11.64 5.36
N GLU A 41 2.79 12.83 4.79
CA GLU A 41 2.36 14.09 5.42
C GLU A 41 0.85 14.12 5.53
N ALA A 42 0.16 14.01 4.39
CA ALA A 42 -1.30 14.03 4.33
C ALA A 42 -1.92 12.94 5.22
N LEU A 43 -1.34 11.73 5.20
CA LEU A 43 -1.81 10.63 6.05
C LEU A 43 -1.62 10.93 7.54
N ALA A 44 -0.56 11.63 7.94
CA ALA A 44 -0.37 12.03 9.34
C ALA A 44 -1.31 13.18 9.76
N GLU A 45 -1.83 13.94 8.81
CA GLU A 45 -2.72 15.09 9.04
C GLU A 45 -4.22 14.77 8.92
N GLY A 46 -4.60 13.51 8.68
CA GLY A 46 -6.00 13.08 8.75
C GLY A 46 -6.52 12.33 7.52
N ASP A 47 -5.73 12.19 6.45
CA ASP A 47 -6.21 11.67 5.16
C ASP A 47 -6.23 10.14 5.04
N VAL A 48 -5.95 9.38 6.11
CA VAL A 48 -5.97 7.91 6.05
C VAL A 48 -7.33 7.38 5.61
N GLU A 49 -8.42 7.97 6.10
CA GLU A 49 -9.77 7.56 5.73
C GLU A 49 -9.99 7.65 4.22
N ASP A 50 -9.61 8.76 3.60
CA ASP A 50 -9.84 9.01 2.18
C ASP A 50 -8.94 8.16 1.28
N MET A 51 -7.66 7.98 1.65
CA MET A 51 -6.78 7.02 0.97
C MET A 51 -7.40 5.61 1.01
N LEU A 52 -7.85 5.16 2.18
CA LEU A 52 -8.43 3.83 2.34
C LEU A 52 -9.76 3.67 1.57
N ARG A 53 -10.60 4.71 1.50
CA ARG A 53 -11.79 4.70 0.64
C ARG A 53 -11.41 4.55 -0.83
N GLY A 54 -10.34 5.21 -1.27
CA GLY A 54 -9.79 5.06 -2.61
C GLY A 54 -9.37 3.62 -2.94
N MET A 55 -8.88 2.87 -1.94
CA MET A 55 -8.53 1.45 -2.10
C MET A 55 -9.73 0.51 -2.18
N ALA A 56 -10.88 0.89 -1.64
CA ALA A 56 -12.02 -0.01 -1.47
C ALA A 56 -12.49 -0.72 -2.77
N PRO A 57 -12.58 -0.06 -3.94
CA PRO A 57 -12.95 -0.74 -5.19
C PRO A 57 -12.00 -1.88 -5.58
N ALA A 58 -10.70 -1.69 -5.41
CA ALA A 58 -9.70 -2.71 -5.72
C ALA A 58 -9.78 -3.87 -4.73
N LEU A 59 -9.92 -3.57 -3.44
CA LEU A 59 -10.03 -4.57 -2.37
C LEU A 59 -11.27 -5.48 -2.54
N ARG A 60 -12.39 -4.97 -3.06
CA ARG A 60 -13.58 -5.78 -3.36
C ARG A 60 -13.32 -6.89 -4.38
N ARG A 61 -12.38 -6.69 -5.31
CA ARG A 61 -11.99 -7.73 -6.28
C ARG A 61 -11.36 -8.95 -5.60
N PHE A 62 -10.88 -8.78 -4.37
CA PHE A 62 -10.29 -9.82 -3.52
C PHE A 62 -11.20 -10.24 -2.37
N GLY A 63 -12.50 -9.90 -2.42
CA GLY A 63 -13.47 -10.31 -1.40
C GLY A 63 -13.45 -9.48 -0.11
N VAL A 64 -12.73 -8.35 -0.09
CA VAL A 64 -12.68 -7.45 1.08
C VAL A 64 -13.67 -6.29 0.88
N ASP A 65 -14.76 -6.28 1.65
CA ASP A 65 -15.66 -5.12 1.77
C ASP A 65 -15.10 -4.15 2.82
N LEU A 66 -14.30 -3.19 2.38
CA LEU A 66 -13.67 -2.22 3.27
C LEU A 66 -14.67 -1.15 3.72
N ARG A 67 -14.80 -0.97 5.03
CA ARG A 67 -15.52 0.15 5.66
C ARG A 67 -14.52 0.93 6.48
N VAL A 68 -14.55 2.24 6.39
CA VAL A 68 -13.58 3.08 7.09
C VAL A 68 -14.26 4.32 7.65
N GLN A 69 -13.92 4.63 8.89
CA GLN A 69 -14.40 5.81 9.60
C GLN A 69 -13.33 6.34 10.57
N THR A 70 -12.96 7.61 10.47
CA THR A 70 -12.19 8.35 11.46
C THR A 70 -13.05 8.50 12.71
N VAL A 71 -12.52 7.97 13.81
CA VAL A 71 -13.20 7.93 15.11
C VAL A 71 -12.79 9.13 15.97
N SER A 72 -11.51 9.50 15.92
CA SER A 72 -10.96 10.67 16.58
C SER A 72 -9.77 11.19 15.78
N ASP A 73 -9.63 12.50 15.73
CA ASP A 73 -8.46 13.19 15.19
C ASP A 73 -8.32 14.51 15.96
N ASP A 74 -7.66 14.41 17.11
CA ASP A 74 -7.43 15.51 18.04
C ASP A 74 -5.99 15.44 18.60
N ASP A 75 -5.66 16.38 19.49
CA ASP A 75 -4.34 16.46 20.10
C ASP A 75 -3.96 15.19 20.88
N ASP A 76 -4.95 14.43 21.37
CA ASP A 76 -4.74 13.20 22.14
C ASP A 76 -4.48 11.98 21.24
N GLY A 77 -4.97 12.01 19.99
CA GLY A 77 -4.61 11.02 18.99
C GLY A 77 -5.46 11.01 17.72
N TYR A 78 -4.99 10.21 16.77
CA TYR A 78 -5.64 9.94 15.49
C TYR A 78 -5.98 8.46 15.38
N VAL A 79 -7.28 8.15 15.36
CA VAL A 79 -7.81 6.78 15.37
C VAL A 79 -8.81 6.59 14.24
N VAL A 80 -8.62 5.53 13.46
CA VAL A 80 -9.51 5.14 12.36
C VAL A 80 -10.06 3.75 12.65
N ASP A 81 -11.38 3.56 12.52
CA ASP A 81 -12.02 2.25 12.46
C ASP A 81 -11.95 1.72 11.03
N ILE A 82 -11.40 0.52 10.87
CA ILE A 82 -11.23 -0.17 9.58
C ILE A 82 -11.95 -1.50 9.66
N SER A 83 -13.15 -1.56 9.09
CA SER A 83 -14.06 -2.72 9.10
C SER A 83 -14.28 -3.30 10.51
N GLY A 84 -14.50 -2.43 11.50
CA GLY A 84 -14.72 -2.81 12.90
C GLY A 84 -13.44 -3.02 13.71
N ARG A 85 -12.26 -2.76 13.12
CA ARG A 85 -10.97 -2.78 13.82
C ARG A 85 -10.51 -1.36 14.06
N ARG A 86 -10.44 -0.95 15.33
CA ARG A 86 -9.82 0.32 15.72
C ARG A 86 -8.31 0.27 15.49
N CYS A 87 -7.83 1.17 14.65
CA CYS A 87 -6.43 1.39 14.36
C CYS A 87 -5.98 2.74 14.96
N PRO A 88 -5.19 2.75 16.04
CA PRO A 88 -4.53 3.97 16.51
C PRO A 88 -3.43 4.35 15.52
N VAL A 89 -3.76 5.24 14.59
CA VAL A 89 -2.84 5.70 13.55
C VAL A 89 -1.69 6.45 14.19
N LEU A 90 -1.99 7.48 14.99
CA LEU A 90 -1.03 8.21 15.82
C LEU A 90 -1.61 8.38 17.22
N ASP A 91 -0.77 8.31 18.25
CA ASP A 91 -1.10 8.86 19.57
C ASP A 91 -0.40 10.22 19.76
N ALA A 92 -0.69 10.89 20.87
CA ALA A 92 -0.06 12.16 21.22
C ALA A 92 1.49 12.12 21.17
N ASP A 93 2.10 11.01 21.59
CA ASP A 93 3.56 10.85 21.56
C ASP A 93 4.09 10.71 20.13
N ASP A 94 3.35 10.03 19.25
CA ASP A 94 3.73 9.82 17.87
C ASP A 94 3.66 11.11 17.04
N ARG A 95 2.66 11.98 17.27
CA ARG A 95 2.46 13.24 16.50
C ARG A 95 3.70 14.15 16.47
N HIS A 96 4.50 14.14 17.54
CA HIS A 96 5.69 14.98 17.65
C HIS A 96 6.98 14.29 17.19
N ARG A 97 6.91 13.04 16.74
CA ARG A 97 8.08 12.27 16.31
C ARG A 97 8.30 12.41 14.82
N ARG A 98 9.58 12.33 14.42
CA ARG A 98 9.99 12.25 13.01
C ARG A 98 9.39 11.04 12.26
N SER A 99 8.92 10.03 12.98
CA SER A 99 8.30 8.83 12.42
C SER A 99 6.79 8.95 12.21
N ALA A 100 6.14 10.07 12.57
CA ALA A 100 4.69 10.21 12.47
C ALA A 100 4.16 9.84 11.07
N TRP A 101 4.80 10.37 10.03
CA TRP A 101 4.43 10.10 8.63
C TRP A 101 4.53 8.61 8.29
N LEU A 102 5.65 7.97 8.63
CA LEU A 102 5.83 6.54 8.43
C LEU A 102 4.77 5.72 9.17
N LEU A 103 4.50 6.06 10.44
CA LEU A 103 3.52 5.37 11.27
C LEU A 103 2.10 5.50 10.71
N ALA A 104 1.75 6.71 10.26
CA ALA A 104 0.47 7.00 9.65
C ALA A 104 0.28 6.27 8.31
N THR A 105 1.35 6.03 7.56
CA THR A 105 1.32 5.15 6.39
C THR A 105 1.15 3.67 6.77
N VAL A 106 2.04 3.12 7.61
CA VAL A 106 2.16 1.66 7.75
C VAL A 106 1.08 1.04 8.62
N ARG A 107 0.62 1.70 9.68
CA ARG A 107 -0.35 1.14 10.63
C ARG A 107 -1.71 0.82 9.99
N PRO A 108 -2.39 1.77 9.30
CA PRO A 108 -3.65 1.46 8.65
C PRO A 108 -3.49 0.46 7.51
N LEU A 109 -2.41 0.54 6.73
CA LEU A 109 -2.14 -0.41 5.65
C LEU A 109 -1.88 -1.83 6.18
N ALA A 110 -1.30 -1.99 7.37
CA ALA A 110 -1.13 -3.30 8.00
C ALA A 110 -2.48 -3.93 8.36
N VAL A 111 -3.46 -3.12 8.77
CA VAL A 111 -4.83 -3.60 9.02
C VAL A 111 -5.49 -4.06 7.73
N VAL A 112 -5.32 -3.33 6.63
CA VAL A 112 -5.80 -3.75 5.30
C VAL A 112 -5.13 -5.04 4.85
N ASP A 113 -3.83 -5.17 5.06
CA ASP A 113 -3.08 -6.36 4.69
C ASP A 113 -3.56 -7.61 5.45
N ASP A 114 -3.83 -7.48 6.75
CA ASP A 114 -4.48 -8.54 7.53
C ASP A 114 -5.87 -8.92 7.00
N LEU A 115 -6.67 -7.95 6.53
CA LEU A 115 -7.98 -8.23 5.92
C LEU A 115 -7.83 -9.03 4.62
N LEU A 116 -6.84 -8.69 3.79
CA LEU A 116 -6.51 -9.44 2.58
C LEU A 116 -6.08 -10.87 2.90
N VAL A 117 -5.24 -11.06 3.93
CA VAL A 117 -4.89 -12.39 4.44
C VAL A 117 -6.13 -13.16 4.88
N GLY A 118 -7.01 -12.54 5.66
CA GLY A 118 -8.26 -13.14 6.12
C GLY A 118 -9.20 -13.55 4.99
N ALA A 119 -9.20 -12.81 3.88
CA ALA A 119 -9.96 -13.14 2.68
C ALA A 119 -9.29 -14.20 1.77
N GLY A 120 -8.06 -14.63 2.11
CA GLY A 120 -7.29 -15.54 1.25
C GLY A 120 -6.85 -14.90 -0.07
N ALA A 121 -6.69 -13.59 -0.09
CA ALA A 121 -6.28 -12.86 -1.29
C ALA A 121 -4.85 -13.25 -1.72
N PRO A 122 -4.59 -13.36 -3.03
CA PRO A 122 -3.24 -13.66 -3.53
C PRO A 122 -2.31 -12.43 -3.49
N VAL A 123 -2.85 -11.25 -3.21
CA VAL A 123 -2.10 -9.99 -3.14
C VAL A 123 -1.89 -9.55 -1.69
N ARG A 124 -0.83 -8.79 -1.47
CA ARG A 124 -0.46 -8.17 -0.19
C ARG A 124 -0.19 -6.69 -0.38
N VAL A 125 -0.36 -5.92 0.69
CA VAL A 125 -0.02 -4.50 0.67
C VAL A 125 1.48 -4.34 0.77
N HIS A 126 2.06 -3.67 -0.22
CA HIS A 126 3.44 -3.22 -0.22
C HIS A 126 3.46 -1.69 -0.25
N THR A 127 4.57 -1.11 0.19
CA THR A 127 4.80 0.33 0.13
C THR A 127 6.08 0.66 -0.60
N LEU A 128 6.06 1.76 -1.36
CA LEU A 128 7.25 2.39 -1.91
C LEU A 128 7.40 3.76 -1.23
N HIS A 129 8.60 4.09 -0.74
CA HIS A 129 8.89 5.37 -0.07
C HIS A 129 7.92 5.73 1.07
N ALA A 130 7.54 4.74 1.89
CA ALA A 130 6.61 4.94 3.01
C ALA A 130 7.05 6.07 3.96
N GLY A 131 6.10 6.92 4.35
CA GLY A 131 6.39 8.09 5.18
C GLY A 131 7.08 9.25 4.46
N GLY A 132 7.15 9.23 3.13
CA GLY A 132 7.53 10.39 2.32
C GLY A 132 6.34 10.95 1.52
N ASN A 133 6.54 12.10 0.90
CA ASN A 133 5.47 12.82 0.17
C ASN A 133 5.08 12.13 -1.14
N GLU A 134 5.96 11.27 -1.67
CA GLU A 134 5.71 10.51 -2.90
C GLU A 134 5.49 9.02 -2.58
N GLY A 135 5.06 8.72 -1.36
CA GLY A 135 4.77 7.36 -0.92
C GLY A 135 3.70 6.70 -1.77
N LEU A 136 3.84 5.42 -2.04
CA LEU A 136 2.83 4.60 -2.71
C LEU A 136 2.46 3.40 -1.85
N ALA A 137 1.18 3.04 -1.86
CA ALA A 137 0.68 1.74 -1.44
C ALA A 137 0.32 0.92 -2.68
N LEU A 138 0.77 -0.33 -2.73
CA LEU A 138 0.68 -1.21 -3.89
C LEU A 138 0.07 -2.55 -3.47
N LEU A 139 -0.96 -3.00 -4.17
CA LEU A 139 -1.52 -4.34 -3.99
C LEU A 139 -0.82 -5.30 -4.96
N LEU A 140 0.12 -6.10 -4.46
CA LEU A 140 0.97 -6.96 -5.30
C LEU A 140 0.96 -8.41 -4.82
N ASP A 141 1.04 -9.34 -5.78
CA ASP A 141 1.47 -10.70 -5.47
C ASP A 141 2.93 -10.65 -5.00
N PRO A 142 3.27 -11.11 -3.77
CA PRO A 142 4.64 -11.10 -3.27
C PRO A 142 5.66 -11.76 -4.21
N ALA A 143 5.25 -12.77 -4.98
CA ALA A 143 6.12 -13.44 -5.93
C ALA A 143 6.60 -12.50 -7.05
N VAL A 144 5.82 -11.48 -7.42
CA VAL A 144 6.24 -10.48 -8.43
C VAL A 144 7.39 -9.63 -7.90
N VAL A 145 7.32 -9.20 -6.63
CA VAL A 145 8.38 -8.40 -6.00
C VAL A 145 9.68 -9.21 -5.93
N GLU A 146 9.59 -10.49 -5.56
CA GLU A 146 10.76 -11.37 -5.51
C GLU A 146 11.40 -11.62 -6.88
N VAL A 147 10.59 -11.75 -7.94
CA VAL A 147 11.10 -11.87 -9.32
C VAL A 147 11.83 -10.60 -9.74
N VAL A 148 11.29 -9.42 -9.46
CA VAL A 148 11.94 -8.15 -9.79
C VAL A 148 13.22 -7.97 -8.96
N ARG A 149 13.20 -8.30 -7.66
CA ARG A 149 14.39 -8.28 -6.81
C ARG A 149 15.49 -9.19 -7.36
N ALA A 150 15.16 -10.44 -7.70
CA ALA A 150 16.11 -11.41 -8.23
C ALA A 150 16.68 -11.01 -9.61
N SER A 151 15.97 -10.16 -10.36
CA SER A 151 16.45 -9.67 -11.66
C SER A 151 17.62 -8.69 -11.55
N GLY A 152 17.77 -7.99 -10.41
CA GLY A 152 18.75 -6.92 -10.23
C GLY A 152 18.50 -5.68 -11.09
N LEU A 153 17.35 -5.59 -11.78
CA LEU A 153 17.00 -4.47 -12.65
C LEU A 153 16.66 -3.18 -11.89
N VAL A 154 16.28 -3.31 -10.62
CA VAL A 154 15.81 -2.22 -9.77
C VAL A 154 16.65 -2.22 -8.49
N ALA A 155 17.09 -1.04 -8.05
CA ALA A 155 17.85 -0.91 -6.81
C ALA A 155 16.96 -1.23 -5.59
N ASP A 156 17.55 -1.75 -4.51
CA ASP A 156 16.78 -2.18 -3.32
C ASP A 156 15.88 -1.07 -2.74
N ARG A 157 16.34 0.18 -2.77
CA ARG A 157 15.57 1.35 -2.28
C ARG A 157 14.32 1.66 -3.10
N ASP A 158 14.29 1.16 -4.35
CA ASP A 158 13.23 1.37 -5.33
C ASP A 158 12.41 0.07 -5.48
N LEU A 159 12.55 -0.90 -4.57
CA LEU A 159 11.70 -2.08 -4.50
C LEU A 159 10.58 -1.86 -3.48
N PRO A 160 9.32 -2.19 -3.81
CA PRO A 160 8.24 -2.18 -2.84
C PRO A 160 8.54 -3.11 -1.66
N GLU A 161 8.31 -2.62 -0.45
CA GLU A 161 8.49 -3.38 0.78
C GLU A 161 7.14 -3.86 1.31
N PRO A 162 7.03 -5.09 1.83
CA PRO A 162 5.78 -5.53 2.45
C PRO A 162 5.48 -4.67 3.68
N VAL A 163 4.23 -4.26 3.84
CA VAL A 163 3.81 -3.57 5.05
C VAL A 163 3.98 -4.50 6.23
N ARG A 164 4.80 -4.09 7.21
CA ARG A 164 5.03 -4.89 8.41
C ARG A 164 4.10 -4.44 9.52
N PRO A 165 3.44 -5.36 10.22
CA PRO A 165 2.64 -5.00 11.39
C PRO A 165 3.56 -4.37 12.43
N HIS A 166 3.33 -3.10 12.74
CA HIS A 166 4.06 -2.43 13.81
C HIS A 166 3.53 -2.94 15.15
N ARG A 167 4.19 -3.97 15.69
CA ARG A 167 3.91 -4.45 17.05
C ARG A 167 4.40 -3.38 18.03
N ARG A 168 3.46 -2.71 18.71
CA ARG A 168 3.79 -1.99 19.95
C ARG A 168 4.41 -3.01 20.92
N ARG A 169 5.65 -2.75 21.35
CA ARG A 169 6.28 -3.47 22.45
C ARG A 169 5.80 -2.90 23.77
#